data_AF-A0A1G6MTD2-F1
#
_entry.id   AF-A0A1G6MTD2-F1
#
_cell.length_a   1.000
_cell.length_b   1.000
_cell.length_c   1.000
_cell.angle_alpha   90.00
_cell.angle_beta   90.00
_cell.angle_gamma   90.00
#
_symmetry.space_group_name_H-M   'P 1'
#
loop_
_entity.id
_entity.type
_entity.pdbx_description
1 polymer ?
#
loop_
_entity_poly.entity_id
_entity_poly.type
_entity_poly.pdbx_seq_one_letter_code
_entity_poly.pdbx_strand_id
1 'polypeptide(L)' 'MKKMSSKEIDEIIENVKASLAVENIKVDNISVITGKKYLNGEISSKEAIDSITEYIRNKQLRQ' A
#
# COMPACT_ATOMS: atom_id res chain seq x y z
N MET A 1 5.82 -10.94 12.08
CA MET A 1 6.38 -11.02 10.71
C MET A 1 7.88 -10.82 10.80
N LYS A 2 8.67 -11.50 9.97
CA LYS A 2 10.12 -11.25 9.87
C LYS A 2 10.32 -9.85 9.26
N LYS A 3 11.17 -9.03 9.87
CA LYS A 3 11.46 -7.68 9.38
C LYS A 3 12.19 -7.80 8.03
N MET A 4 11.57 -7.32 6.97
CA MET A 4 12.15 -7.31 5.62
C MET A 4 13.15 -6.16 5.48
N SER A 5 14.14 -6.33 4.59
CA SER A 5 15.02 -5.22 4.22
C SER A 5 14.29 -4.21 3.33
N SER A 6 14.75 -2.95 3.34
CA SER A 6 14.15 -1.92 2.47
C SER A 6 14.18 -2.30 0.99
N LYS A 7 15.25 -2.99 0.56
CA LYS A 7 15.38 -3.47 -0.82
C LYS A 7 14.31 -4.51 -1.18
N GLU A 8 14.08 -5.50 -0.31
CA GLU A 8 13.03 -6.51 -0.52
C GLU A 8 11.63 -5.87 -0.57
N ILE A 9 11.38 -4.87 0.27
CA ILE A 9 10.10 -4.17 0.29
C ILE A 9 9.89 -3.37 -1.00
N ASP A 10 10.93 -2.68 -1.47
CA ASP A 10 10.85 -1.93 -2.73
C ASP A 10 10.60 -2.88 -3.91
N GLU A 11 11.28 -4.04 -3.96
CA GLU A 11 11.05 -5.06 -4.99
C GLU A 11 9.60 -5.60 -4.96
N ILE A 12 9.06 -5.89 -3.77
CA ILE A 12 7.67 -6.34 -3.61
C ILE A 12 6.69 -5.26 -4.11
N ILE A 13 6.91 -4.01 -3.74
CA ILE A 13 6.05 -2.89 -4.14
C ILE A 13 6.09 -2.68 -5.66
N GLU A 14 7.28 -2.74 -6.28
CA GLU A 14 7.40 -2.64 -7.73
C GLU A 14 6.71 -3.79 -8.45
N ASN A 15 6.81 -5.02 -7.94
CA ASN A 15 6.07 -6.16 -8.49
C ASN A 15 4.55 -5.97 -8.40
N VAL A 16 4.04 -5.49 -7.28
CA VAL A 16 2.60 -5.20 -7.12
C VAL A 16 2.16 -4.10 -8.10
N LYS A 17 2.94 -3.03 -8.24
CA LYS A 17 2.64 -1.97 -9.23
C LYS A 17 2.63 -2.50 -10.65
N ALA A 18 3.60 -3.34 -11.02
CA ALA A 18 3.69 -3.94 -12.34
C ALA A 18 2.46 -4.82 -12.63
N SER A 19 2.06 -5.68 -11.69
CA SER A 19 0.87 -6.53 -11.84
C SER A 19 -0.41 -5.73 -12.04
N LEU A 20 -0.59 -4.64 -11.29
CA LEU A 20 -1.76 -3.77 -11.42
C LEU A 20 -1.72 -2.93 -12.71
N ALA A 21 -0.53 -2.51 -13.13
CA ALA A 21 -0.36 -1.74 -14.37
C ALA A 21 -0.75 -2.55 -15.61
N VAL A 22 -0.51 -3.88 -15.62
CA VAL A 22 -0.99 -4.78 -16.69
C VAL A 22 -2.51 -4.72 -16.84
N GLU A 23 -3.24 -4.45 -15.75
CA GLU A 23 -4.70 -4.29 -15.75
C GLU A 23 -5.14 -2.83 -15.96
N ASN A 24 -4.23 -1.92 -16.33
CA ASN A 24 -4.45 -0.47 -16.41
C ASN A 24 -4.86 0.18 -15.08
N ILE A 25 -4.55 -0.47 -13.94
CA ILE A 25 -4.81 0.07 -12.61
C ILE A 25 -3.58 0.83 -12.12
N LYS A 26 -3.74 2.13 -11.86
CA LYS A 26 -2.70 2.96 -11.28
C LYS A 26 -2.78 2.95 -9.76
N VAL A 27 -1.68 2.61 -9.11
CA VAL A 27 -1.57 2.62 -7.65
C VAL A 27 -1.43 4.05 -7.11
N ASP A 28 -2.25 4.41 -6.13
CA ASP A 28 -2.13 5.69 -5.42
C ASP A 28 -0.91 5.67 -4.48
N ASN A 29 -0.24 6.81 -4.33
CA ASN A 29 0.94 6.93 -3.48
C ASN A 29 0.63 6.59 -2.01
N ILE A 30 -0.59 6.85 -1.53
CA ILE A 30 -0.97 6.48 -0.16
C ILE A 30 -0.96 4.96 0.04
N SER A 31 -1.39 4.19 -0.97
CA SER A 31 -1.38 2.73 -0.93
C SER A 31 0.06 2.20 -0.87
N VAL A 32 0.99 2.85 -1.57
CA VAL A 32 2.43 2.52 -1.50
C VAL A 32 2.99 2.79 -0.10
N ILE A 33 2.73 3.97 0.46
CA ILE A 33 3.22 4.34 1.80
C ILE A 33 2.68 3.37 2.85
N THR A 34 1.38 3.10 2.84
CA THR A 34 0.74 2.19 3.80
C THR A 34 1.21 0.75 3.62
N GLY A 35 1.37 0.28 2.38
CA GLY A 35 1.93 -1.04 2.08
C GLY A 35 3.35 -1.22 2.62
N LYS A 36 4.21 -0.19 2.49
CA LYS A 36 5.57 -0.21 3.07
C LYS A 36 5.55 -0.33 4.59
N LYS A 37 4.69 0.42 5.29
CA LYS A 37 4.53 0.32 6.75
C LYS A 37 4.11 -1.09 7.19
N TYR A 38 3.17 -1.70 6.48
CA TYR A 38 2.74 -3.08 6.73
C TYR A 38 3.89 -4.08 6.54
N LEU A 39 4.60 -4.01 5.41
CA LEU A 39 5.72 -4.92 5.11
C LEU A 39 6.91 -4.74 6.07
N ASN A 40 7.13 -3.53 6.58
CA ASN A 40 8.08 -3.23 7.64
C ASN A 40 7.64 -3.77 9.02
N GLY A 41 6.38 -4.18 9.18
CA GLY A 41 5.80 -4.58 10.45
C GLY A 41 5.50 -3.42 11.41
N GLU A 42 5.42 -2.18 10.90
CA GLU A 42 5.07 -0.99 11.69
C GLU A 42 3.56 -0.94 12.01
N ILE A 43 2.74 -1.52 11.14
CA ILE A 43 1.29 -1.62 11.29
C ILE A 43 0.81 -3.03 10.92
N SER A 44 -0.31 -3.44 11.47
CA SER A 44 -1.01 -4.66 11.06
C SER A 44 -1.68 -4.51 9.70
N SER A 45 -2.05 -5.63 9.08
CA SER A 45 -2.85 -5.63 7.86
C SER A 45 -4.21 -4.96 8.06
N LYS A 46 -4.81 -5.11 9.26
CA LYS A 46 -6.07 -4.47 9.61
C LYS A 46 -5.94 -2.94 9.60
N GLU A 47 -4.93 -2.41 10.28
CA GLU A 47 -4.66 -0.96 10.32
C GLU A 47 -4.36 -0.38 8.94
N ALA A 48 -3.66 -1.15 8.09
CA ALA A 48 -3.41 -0.77 6.70
C ALA A 48 -4.70 -0.64 5.87
N ILE A 49 -5.59 -1.63 5.98
CA ILE A 49 -6.89 -1.65 5.27
C ILE A 49 -7.79 -0.52 5.79
N ASP A 50 -7.87 -0.34 7.11
CA ASP A 50 -8.69 0.70 7.73
C ASP A 50 -8.22 2.09 7.29
N SER A 51 -6.90 2.35 7.29
CA SER A 51 -6.32 3.62 6.84
C SER A 51 -6.64 3.93 5.37
N ILE A 52 -6.50 2.95 4.48
CA ILE A 52 -6.80 3.13 3.04
C ILE A 52 -8.30 3.36 2.84
N THR A 53 -9.14 2.61 3.55
CA THR A 53 -10.60 2.74 3.47
C THR A 53 -11.06 4.13 3.92
N GLU A 54 -10.51 4.62 5.02
CA GLU A 54 -10.81 5.95 5.54
C GLU A 54 -10.36 7.05 4.57
N TYR A 55 -9.16 6.93 3.98
CA TYR A 55 -8.70 7.85 2.95
C TYR A 55 -9.66 7.91 1.75
N ILE A 56 -10.11 6.76 1.24
CA ILE A 56 -11.04 6.68 0.11
C ILE A 56 -12.37 7.35 0.46
N ARG A 57 -12.94 7.04 1.64
CA ARG A 57 -14.18 7.66 2.13
C ARG A 57 -14.06 9.18 2.21
N ASN A 58 -12.96 9.68 2.79
CA ASN A 58 -12.72 11.11 2.93
C ASN A 58 -12.50 11.82 1.58
N LYS A 59 -11.89 11.14 0.61
CA LYS A 59 -11.71 11.67 -0.75
C LYS A 59 -13.04 11.81 -1.49
N GLN A 60 -13.94 10.83 -1.34
CA GLN A 60 -15.28 10.88 -1.93
C GLN A 60 -16.15 11.98 -1.35
N LEU A 61 -16.05 12.26 -0.04
CA LEU A 61 -16.82 13.33 0.62
C LEU A 61 -16.37 14.74 0.24
N ARG A 62 -15.19 14.90 -0.38
CA ARG A 62 -14.63 16.20 -0.79
C ARG A 62 -14.81 16.49 -2.28
N GLN A 63 -15.40 15.56 -3.03
CA GLN A 63 -15.74 15.70 -4.45
C GLN A 63 -17.21 16.06 -4.60
#